data_AF-A0AAU3STQ7-F1
#
_entry.id   AF-A0AAU3STQ7-F1
#
_cell.length_a   1.000
_cell.length_b   1.000
_cell.length_c   1.000
_cell.angle_alpha   90.00
_cell.angle_beta   90.00
_cell.angle_gamma   90.00
#
_symmetry.space_group_name_H-M   'P 1'
#
loop_
_entity.id
_entity.type
_entity.pdbx_description
1 polymer ?
#
loop_
_entity_poly.entity_id
_entity_poly.type
_entity_poly.pdbx_seq_one_letter_code
_entity_poly.pdbx_strand_id
1 'polypeptide(L)'
;MRSIGEMARDSGLSVSTLRFYDGAGVLVPAWVDPVSGYRWYGAEQLEESRLLGRLRRAGMPLADIRLVLAGWSSADTDLVRKLLEAHLRRLERGLSDARSEFSTVRALLECREKPMTVLRTTATTTTTTATATATATATATIDATATVRLTVSAPDLAAALDAVRFAAGTDPDLPVLGGVLFDIEGDALRVVATDRYRMAVARAGASGHGGPRVQVVVPSPLADAMRALLSDGAPVSLAVDGGRVTLEAGDRQTAGQCVDHDFPDYRRLVRLPAGRRALVDVAAFREALESGPVRAGEAREQEGVSCDLSVLKVTADGAVTVCEDGDDDRHRVAVNREFLLHALAAAGARDRLVLEFGAPTAPLAIRRTDTEDTFSLLMPVRLED
;
A
#
# COMPACT_ATOMS: atom_id res chain seq x y z
N MET A 1 -16.60 -33.09 6.67
CA MET A 1 -16.10 -32.16 5.62
C MET A 1 -16.62 -30.78 5.94
N ARG A 2 -15.84 -29.73 5.64
CA ARG A 2 -16.19 -28.33 5.84
C ARG A 2 -16.38 -27.66 4.49
N SER A 3 -17.39 -26.81 4.38
CA SER A 3 -17.54 -25.91 3.23
C SER A 3 -16.37 -24.91 3.16
N ILE A 4 -16.11 -24.32 1.99
CA ILE A 4 -15.07 -23.28 1.86
C ILE A 4 -15.30 -22.08 2.81
N GLY A 5 -16.56 -21.76 3.14
CA GLY A 5 -16.90 -20.68 4.07
C GLY A 5 -16.66 -21.05 5.54
N GLU A 6 -16.95 -22.29 5.94
CA GLU A 6 -16.59 -22.81 7.27
C GLU A 6 -15.08 -22.97 7.42
N MET A 7 -14.42 -23.48 6.38
CA MET A 7 -12.98 -23.60 6.32
C MET A 7 -12.29 -22.24 6.48
N ALA A 8 -12.79 -21.21 5.81
CA ALA A 8 -12.27 -19.86 5.92
C ALA A 8 -12.36 -19.32 7.36
N ARG A 9 -13.50 -19.50 8.02
CA ARG A 9 -13.70 -19.10 9.43
C ARG A 9 -12.78 -19.88 10.38
N ASP A 10 -12.72 -21.20 10.26
CA ASP A 10 -11.98 -22.05 11.22
C ASP A 10 -10.45 -21.96 11.05
N SER A 11 -9.98 -21.62 9.85
CA SER A 11 -8.55 -21.49 9.52
C SER A 11 -7.99 -20.08 9.67
N GLY A 12 -8.87 -19.07 9.72
CA GLY A 12 -8.49 -17.65 9.67
C GLY A 12 -8.02 -17.16 8.28
N LEU A 13 -8.14 -17.99 7.24
CA LEU A 13 -7.85 -17.62 5.85
C LEU A 13 -9.11 -17.16 5.13
N SER A 14 -9.03 -16.15 4.26
CA SER A 14 -10.19 -15.72 3.48
C SER A 14 -10.61 -16.76 2.42
N VAL A 15 -11.88 -16.74 2.01
CA VAL A 15 -12.39 -17.59 0.91
C VAL A 15 -11.63 -17.36 -0.40
N SER A 16 -11.22 -16.12 -0.69
CA SER A 16 -10.39 -15.81 -1.86
C SER A 16 -9.00 -16.43 -1.77
N THR A 17 -8.41 -16.43 -0.57
CA THR A 17 -7.11 -17.04 -0.29
C THR A 17 -7.15 -18.56 -0.46
N LEU A 18 -8.20 -19.23 0.03
CA LEU A 18 -8.39 -20.67 -0.17
C LEU A 18 -8.54 -21.04 -1.65
N ARG A 19 -9.23 -20.22 -2.45
CA ARG A 19 -9.34 -20.43 -3.91
C ARG A 19 -8.01 -20.22 -4.62
N PHE A 20 -7.22 -19.24 -4.18
CA PHE A 20 -5.89 -19.01 -4.72
C PHE A 20 -4.95 -20.21 -4.47
N TYR A 21 -4.96 -20.78 -3.25
CA TYR A 21 -4.11 -21.92 -2.93
C TYR A 21 -4.54 -23.24 -3.58
N ASP A 22 -5.83 -23.40 -3.85
CA ASP A 22 -6.32 -24.47 -4.71
C ASP A 22 -5.72 -24.34 -6.12
N GLY A 23 -5.83 -23.16 -6.75
CA GLY A 23 -5.25 -22.90 -8.08
C GLY A 23 -3.73 -23.01 -8.14
N ALA A 24 -3.02 -22.70 -7.05
CA ALA A 24 -1.58 -22.84 -6.95
C ALA A 24 -1.12 -24.27 -6.56
N GLY A 25 -2.04 -25.19 -6.30
CA GLY A 25 -1.72 -26.57 -5.89
C GLY A 25 -1.04 -26.68 -4.52
N VAL A 26 -1.25 -25.69 -3.64
CA VAL A 26 -0.66 -25.63 -2.29
C VAL A 26 -1.60 -26.24 -1.26
N LEU A 27 -2.91 -26.01 -1.40
CA LEU A 27 -3.94 -26.63 -0.56
C LEU A 27 -5.14 -27.01 -1.45
N VAL A 28 -5.13 -28.25 -1.94
CA VAL A 28 -6.16 -28.77 -2.85
C VAL A 28 -7.36 -29.23 -2.03
N PRO A 29 -8.60 -28.82 -2.35
CA PRO A 29 -9.80 -29.26 -1.64
C PRO A 29 -9.98 -30.78 -1.74
N ALA A 30 -10.41 -31.41 -0.64
CA ALA A 30 -10.68 -32.84 -0.59
C ALA A 30 -11.76 -33.27 -1.60
N TRP A 31 -12.74 -32.41 -1.86
CA TRP A 31 -13.76 -32.66 -2.86
C TRP A 31 -14.25 -31.35 -3.49
N VAL A 32 -14.48 -31.38 -4.80
CA VAL A 32 -15.09 -30.29 -5.55
C VAL A 32 -16.35 -30.82 -6.21
N ASP A 33 -17.47 -30.17 -5.95
CA ASP A 33 -18.74 -30.50 -6.59
C ASP A 33 -18.62 -30.30 -8.12
N PRO A 34 -18.83 -31.34 -8.93
CA PRO A 34 -18.67 -31.27 -10.39
C PRO A 34 -19.73 -30.40 -11.08
N VAL A 35 -20.86 -30.12 -10.43
CA VAL A 35 -21.95 -29.31 -10.99
C VAL A 35 -21.88 -27.86 -10.51
N SER A 36 -21.69 -27.64 -9.21
CA SER A 36 -21.67 -26.29 -8.63
C SER A 36 -20.28 -25.66 -8.51
N GLY A 37 -19.20 -26.45 -8.67
CA GLY A 37 -17.82 -26.01 -8.44
C GLY A 37 -17.52 -25.70 -6.96
N TYR A 38 -18.41 -26.09 -6.05
CA TYR A 38 -18.29 -25.81 -4.64
C TYR A 38 -17.24 -26.71 -3.97
N ARG A 39 -16.40 -26.12 -3.12
CA ARG A 39 -15.21 -26.78 -2.55
C ARG A 39 -15.46 -27.21 -1.12
N TRP A 40 -15.01 -28.41 -0.82
CA TRP A 40 -15.13 -29.05 0.49
C TRP A 40 -13.76 -29.51 0.98
N TYR A 41 -13.49 -29.25 2.24
CA TYR A 41 -12.22 -29.53 2.90
C TYR A 41 -12.38 -30.60 3.98
N GLY A 42 -11.35 -31.44 4.13
CA GLY A 42 -11.26 -32.46 5.17
C GLY A 42 -10.98 -31.88 6.56
N ALA A 43 -11.06 -32.71 7.59
CA ALA A 43 -10.71 -32.30 8.95
C ALA A 43 -9.19 -32.10 9.13
N GLU A 44 -8.38 -32.94 8.48
CA GLU A 44 -6.92 -32.87 8.52
C GLU A 44 -6.38 -31.62 7.83
N GLN A 45 -7.07 -31.16 6.78
CA GLN A 45 -6.71 -29.96 6.02
C GLN A 45 -6.86 -28.67 6.84
N LEU A 46 -7.63 -28.70 7.93
CA LEU A 46 -7.76 -27.56 8.83
C LEU A 46 -6.43 -27.24 9.50
N GLU A 47 -5.72 -28.25 10.00
CA GLU A 47 -4.41 -28.04 10.62
C GLU A 47 -3.36 -27.60 9.58
N GLU A 48 -3.40 -28.16 8.37
CA GLU A 48 -2.56 -27.72 7.25
C GLU A 48 -2.81 -26.25 6.89
N SER A 49 -4.07 -25.82 6.84
CA SER A 49 -4.44 -24.43 6.53
C SER A 49 -4.02 -23.44 7.62
N ARG A 50 -4.09 -23.84 8.90
CA ARG A 50 -3.59 -23.05 10.02
C ARG A 50 -2.07 -22.93 9.99
N LEU A 51 -1.38 -24.02 9.67
CA LEU A 51 0.07 -24.03 9.50
C LEU A 51 0.48 -23.14 8.32
N LEU A 52 -0.20 -23.25 7.18
CA LEU A 52 -0.02 -22.37 6.03
C LEU A 52 -0.14 -20.90 6.44
N GLY A 53 -1.19 -20.54 7.18
CA GLY A 53 -1.39 -19.17 7.66
C GLY A 53 -0.29 -18.67 8.61
N ARG A 54 0.35 -19.57 9.38
CA ARG A 54 1.51 -19.22 10.22
C ARG A 54 2.79 -19.03 9.40
N LEU A 55 3.06 -19.92 8.44
CA LEU A 55 4.25 -19.85 7.59
C LEU A 55 4.22 -18.61 6.68
N ARG A 56 3.04 -18.27 6.16
CA ARG A 56 2.82 -17.05 5.39
C ARG A 56 3.14 -15.80 6.21
N ARG A 57 2.60 -15.70 7.43
CA ARG A 57 2.89 -14.57 8.34
C ARG A 57 4.37 -14.47 8.72
N ALA A 58 5.09 -15.59 8.69
CA ALA A 58 6.54 -15.62 8.87
C ALA A 58 7.34 -15.25 7.61
N GLY A 59 6.68 -14.78 6.54
CA GLY A 59 7.31 -14.36 5.29
C GLY A 59 7.93 -15.52 4.49
N MET A 60 7.47 -16.75 4.69
CA MET A 60 8.00 -17.90 3.96
C MET A 60 7.52 -17.89 2.49
N PRO A 61 8.41 -18.09 1.50
CA PRO A 61 8.02 -18.17 0.10
C PRO A 61 7.02 -19.29 -0.19
N LEU A 62 6.09 -19.09 -1.12
CA LEU A 62 5.05 -20.07 -1.43
C LEU A 62 5.60 -21.45 -1.86
N ALA A 63 6.73 -21.45 -2.56
CA ALA A 63 7.43 -22.68 -2.96
C ALA A 63 7.89 -23.51 -1.75
N ASP A 64 8.40 -22.83 -0.70
CA ASP A 64 8.88 -23.47 0.53
C ASP A 64 7.71 -23.90 1.41
N ILE A 65 6.63 -23.10 1.48
CA ILE A 65 5.38 -23.47 2.15
C ILE A 65 4.83 -24.79 1.59
N ARG A 66 4.81 -24.94 0.26
CA ARG A 66 4.34 -26.18 -0.38
C ARG A 66 5.17 -27.40 0.02
N LEU A 67 6.50 -27.24 0.13
CA LEU A 67 7.38 -28.32 0.57
C LEU A 67 7.18 -28.66 2.06
N VAL A 68 6.96 -27.64 2.90
CA VAL A 68 6.66 -27.84 4.33
C VAL A 68 5.34 -28.58 4.51
N LEU A 69 4.29 -28.21 3.77
CA LEU A 69 2.99 -28.89 3.82
C LEU A 69 3.08 -30.33 3.30
N ALA A 70 3.83 -30.56 2.22
CA ALA A 70 4.07 -31.91 1.72
C ALA A 70 4.81 -32.78 2.75
N GLY A 71 5.87 -32.24 3.39
CA GLY A 71 6.60 -32.91 4.45
C GLY A 71 5.77 -33.15 5.72
N TRP A 72 4.86 -32.23 6.03
CA TRP A 72 3.92 -32.34 7.15
C TRP A 72 2.92 -33.49 6.94
N SER A 73 2.36 -33.59 5.73
CA SER A 73 1.44 -34.67 5.35
C SER A 73 2.14 -36.03 5.28
N SER A 74 3.40 -36.06 4.83
CA SER A 74 4.22 -37.29 4.77
C SER A 74 4.93 -37.65 6.08
N ALA A 75 4.68 -36.91 7.18
CA ALA A 75 5.33 -37.05 8.49
C ALA A 75 6.87 -36.99 8.46
N ASP A 76 7.47 -36.34 7.46
CA ASP A 76 8.92 -36.11 7.38
C ASP A 76 9.30 -34.85 8.16
N THR A 77 9.40 -35.01 9.48
CA THR A 77 9.76 -33.93 10.39
C THR A 77 11.17 -33.39 10.19
N ASP A 78 12.08 -34.16 9.60
CA ASP A 78 13.46 -33.73 9.38
C ASP A 78 13.55 -32.77 8.19
N LEU A 79 12.82 -33.04 7.11
CA LEU A 79 12.72 -32.12 5.97
C LEU A 79 12.08 -30.79 6.38
N VAL A 80 10.96 -30.84 7.11
CA VAL A 80 10.26 -29.64 7.61
C VAL A 80 11.18 -28.79 8.50
N ARG A 81 11.89 -29.43 9.44
CA ARG A 81 12.84 -28.74 10.32
C ARG A 81 13.96 -28.05 9.53
N LYS A 82 14.56 -28.74 8.55
CA LYS A 82 15.61 -28.18 7.69
C LYS A 82 15.12 -26.96 6.90
N LEU A 83 13.90 -27.01 6.36
CA LEU A 83 13.32 -25.90 5.61
C LEU A 83 13.05 -24.68 6.52
N LEU A 84 12.49 -24.90 7.72
CA LEU A 84 12.27 -23.84 8.70
C LEU A 84 13.58 -23.19 9.14
N GLU A 85 14.61 -23.98 9.45
CA GLU A 85 15.94 -23.46 9.80
C GLU A 85 16.59 -22.71 8.64
N ALA A 86 16.45 -23.19 7.41
CA ALA A 86 16.98 -22.51 6.23
C ALA A 86 16.31 -21.14 6.01
N HIS A 87 15.00 -21.06 6.22
CA HIS A 87 14.26 -19.80 6.16
C HIS A 87 14.64 -18.85 7.29
N LEU A 88 14.76 -19.34 8.54
CA LEU A 88 15.22 -18.54 9.67
C LEU A 88 16.61 -17.93 9.38
N ARG A 89 17.57 -18.74 8.91
CA ARG A 89 18.89 -18.25 8.50
C ARG A 89 18.84 -17.26 7.34
N ARG A 90 17.83 -17.33 6.46
CA ARG A 90 17.63 -16.35 5.38
C ARG A 90 17.12 -15.02 5.94
N LEU A 91 16.16 -15.06 6.86
CA LEU A 91 15.63 -13.87 7.53
C LEU A 91 16.70 -13.18 8.40
N GLU A 92 17.48 -13.95 9.16
CA GLU A 92 18.56 -13.42 9.99
C GLU A 92 19.64 -12.73 9.15
N ARG A 93 20.03 -13.34 8.02
CA ARG A 93 20.97 -12.72 7.07
C ARG A 93 20.39 -11.44 6.48
N GLY A 94 19.15 -11.48 6.00
CA GLY A 94 18.48 -10.29 5.47
C GLY A 94 18.40 -9.14 6.49
N LEU A 95 18.12 -9.44 7.76
CA LEU A 95 18.12 -8.45 8.84
C LEU A 95 19.53 -7.91 9.13
N SER A 96 20.54 -8.78 9.12
CA SER A 96 21.94 -8.38 9.31
C SER A 96 22.42 -7.47 8.18
N ASP A 97 22.11 -7.83 6.93
CA ASP A 97 22.45 -7.06 5.73
C ASP A 97 21.77 -5.68 5.77
N ALA A 98 20.46 -5.65 6.04
CA ALA A 98 19.72 -4.39 6.19
C ALA A 98 20.31 -3.50 7.31
N ARG A 99 20.63 -4.08 8.48
CA ARG A 99 21.28 -3.33 9.57
C ARG A 99 22.66 -2.78 9.17
N SER A 100 23.42 -3.54 8.40
CA SER A 100 24.73 -3.11 7.89
C SER A 100 24.58 -1.93 6.93
N GLU A 101 23.64 -2.01 5.98
CA GLU A 101 23.34 -0.91 5.05
C GLU A 101 22.89 0.36 5.79
N PHE A 102 21.96 0.24 6.74
CA PHE A 102 21.52 1.38 7.56
C PHE A 102 22.68 2.01 8.35
N SER A 103 23.59 1.18 8.87
CA SER A 103 24.78 1.68 9.59
C SER A 103 25.72 2.45 8.65
N THR A 104 25.92 1.97 7.42
CA THR A 104 26.70 2.68 6.40
C THR A 104 26.06 4.01 6.02
N VAL A 105 24.74 4.04 5.80
CA VAL A 105 24.01 5.28 5.51
C VAL A 105 24.14 6.28 6.67
N ARG A 106 24.00 5.81 7.92
CA ARG A 106 24.16 6.67 9.10
C ARG A 106 25.58 7.24 9.19
N ALA A 107 26.61 6.43 8.93
CA ALA A 107 28.00 6.90 8.91
C ALA A 107 28.23 7.96 7.80
N LEU A 108 27.65 7.78 6.61
CA LEU A 108 27.73 8.76 5.52
C LEU A 108 27.03 10.08 5.88
N LEU A 109 25.89 10.02 6.58
CA LEU A 109 25.18 11.20 7.08
C LEU A 109 25.98 11.92 8.18
N GLU A 110 26.56 11.18 9.13
CA GLU A 110 27.40 11.74 10.19
C GLU A 110 28.65 12.44 9.62
N CYS A 111 29.28 11.89 8.57
CA CYS A 111 30.38 12.55 7.85
C CYS A 111 29.94 13.83 7.14
N ARG A 112 28.68 13.92 6.70
CA ARG A 112 28.13 15.11 6.05
C ARG A 112 27.72 16.19 7.06
N GLU A 113 27.17 15.80 8.21
CA GLU A 113 26.72 16.71 9.27
C GLU A 113 27.86 17.25 10.13
N LYS A 114 28.98 16.52 10.24
CA LYS A 114 30.20 16.99 10.89
C LYS A 114 31.34 17.16 9.88
N PRO A 115 31.38 18.24 9.10
CA PRO A 115 32.60 18.58 8.37
C PRO A 115 33.61 19.11 9.39
N MET A 116 34.43 18.25 10.01
CA MET A 116 35.62 18.72 10.71
C MET A 116 36.91 18.13 10.15
N THR A 117 37.65 19.06 9.55
CA THR A 117 39.08 19.27 9.73
C THR A 117 39.96 18.14 9.23
N VAL A 118 40.26 18.30 7.94
CA VAL A 118 41.47 17.84 7.27
C VAL A 118 42.69 17.96 8.20
N LEU A 119 43.24 16.84 8.62
CA LEU A 119 44.65 16.76 9.00
C LEU A 119 45.37 15.96 7.93
N ARG A 120 46.12 16.72 7.13
CA ARG A 120 47.15 16.26 6.23
C ARG A 120 48.07 15.30 6.98
N THR A 121 48.16 14.06 6.51
CA THR A 121 49.36 13.24 6.69
C THR A 121 49.75 12.67 5.33
N THR A 122 50.86 13.17 4.84
CA THR A 122 51.65 12.62 3.73
C THR A 122 52.14 11.22 4.06
N ALA A 123 51.95 10.26 3.16
CA ALA A 123 52.84 9.11 3.01
C ALA A 123 52.68 8.48 1.62
N THR A 124 53.65 8.81 0.76
CA THR A 124 54.50 7.89 -0.01
C THR A 124 53.84 6.72 -0.76
N THR A 125 53.78 6.89 -2.08
CA THR A 125 54.15 5.96 -3.16
C THR A 125 54.33 4.49 -2.79
N THR A 126 53.55 3.59 -3.41
CA THR A 126 54.11 2.41 -4.09
C THR A 126 53.19 2.00 -5.26
N THR A 127 53.78 2.12 -6.44
CA THR A 127 53.41 1.55 -7.74
C THR A 127 52.95 0.10 -7.64
N THR A 128 51.85 -0.28 -8.32
CA THR A 128 51.79 -1.56 -9.04
C THR A 128 50.82 -1.44 -10.21
N THR A 129 51.42 -1.58 -11.38
CA THR A 129 50.85 -1.69 -12.72
C THR A 129 50.12 -3.02 -12.90
N ALA A 130 48.95 -3.04 -13.54
CA ALA A 130 48.50 -4.19 -14.33
C ALA A 130 47.43 -3.80 -15.35
N THR A 131 47.77 -4.05 -16.60
CA THR A 131 47.04 -3.84 -17.85
C THR A 131 46.15 -5.04 -18.18
N ALA A 132 44.92 -4.82 -18.67
CA ALA A 132 44.17 -5.69 -19.62
C ALA A 132 42.87 -4.96 -20.00
N THR A 133 42.81 -4.26 -21.14
CA THR A 133 42.47 -4.73 -22.50
C THR A 133 41.06 -5.35 -22.63
N ALA A 134 40.28 -4.68 -23.49
CA ALA A 134 38.89 -4.88 -23.86
C ALA A 134 38.50 -6.29 -24.30
N THR A 135 37.21 -6.60 -24.19
CA THR A 135 36.43 -7.23 -25.27
C THR A 135 34.96 -6.86 -25.12
N ALA A 136 34.46 -6.11 -26.09
CA ALA A 136 33.04 -5.94 -26.35
C ALA A 136 32.45 -7.25 -26.88
N THR A 137 31.28 -7.63 -26.41
CA THR A 137 30.39 -8.53 -27.16
C THR A 137 28.97 -8.05 -26.95
N ALA A 138 28.46 -7.40 -27.99
CA ALA A 138 27.04 -7.15 -28.16
C ALA A 138 26.32 -8.49 -28.29
N THR A 139 25.20 -8.64 -27.60
CA THR A 139 24.12 -9.53 -28.02
C THR A 139 22.82 -8.76 -27.80
N ALA A 140 22.14 -8.54 -28.92
CA ALA A 140 20.94 -7.74 -29.05
C ALA A 140 19.69 -8.51 -28.62
N THR A 141 18.58 -7.74 -28.56
CA THR A 141 17.16 -8.11 -28.34
C THR A 141 16.86 -8.31 -26.84
N ILE A 142 15.93 -7.59 -26.21
CA ILE A 142 14.46 -7.56 -26.43
C ILE A 142 13.84 -6.21 -25.97
N ASP A 143 12.84 -5.74 -26.72
CA ASP A 143 11.83 -4.68 -26.48
C ASP A 143 12.26 -3.28 -25.99
N ALA A 144 12.12 -2.31 -26.91
CA ALA A 144 12.11 -0.88 -26.60
C ALA A 144 10.90 -0.56 -25.70
N THR A 145 11.13 -0.60 -24.38
CA THR A 145 10.16 -0.13 -23.40
C THR A 145 10.06 1.39 -23.56
N ALA A 146 8.87 1.91 -23.85
CA ALA A 146 8.67 3.33 -24.11
C ALA A 146 9.06 4.15 -22.86
N THR A 147 10.18 4.87 -22.94
CA THR A 147 10.58 5.81 -21.91
C THR A 147 9.58 6.97 -21.87
N VAL A 148 8.87 7.12 -20.76
CA VAL A 148 8.00 8.27 -20.51
C VAL A 148 8.80 9.33 -19.76
N ARG A 149 8.74 10.57 -20.22
CA ARG A 149 9.29 11.73 -19.50
C ARG A 149 8.23 12.81 -19.44
N LEU A 150 8.03 13.36 -18.25
CA LEU A 150 7.06 14.42 -18.01
C LEU A 150 7.60 15.42 -16.98
N THR A 151 7.12 16.64 -17.07
CA THR A 151 7.46 17.73 -16.16
C THR A 151 6.25 18.06 -15.30
N VAL A 152 6.46 18.10 -13.99
CA VAL A 152 5.43 18.39 -12.98
C VAL A 152 5.89 19.57 -12.13
N SER A 153 4.95 20.39 -11.68
CA SER A 153 5.20 21.39 -10.63
C SER A 153 5.60 20.69 -9.33
N ALA A 154 6.74 21.07 -8.73
CA ALA A 154 7.18 20.52 -7.44
C ALA A 154 6.13 20.67 -6.33
N PRO A 155 5.52 21.85 -6.10
CA PRO A 155 4.51 22.00 -5.05
C PRO A 155 3.26 21.16 -5.32
N ASP A 156 2.84 21.01 -6.59
CA ASP A 156 1.66 20.22 -6.93
C ASP A 156 1.90 18.72 -6.72
N LEU A 157 3.08 18.21 -7.11
CA LEU A 157 3.45 16.82 -6.86
C LEU A 157 3.62 16.55 -5.35
N ALA A 158 4.20 17.50 -4.60
CA ALA A 158 4.34 17.37 -3.16
C ALA A 158 2.98 17.30 -2.47
N ALA A 159 2.07 18.21 -2.82
CA ALA A 159 0.71 18.22 -2.33
C ALA A 159 -0.06 16.95 -2.72
N ALA A 160 0.14 16.43 -3.94
CA ALA A 160 -0.49 15.19 -4.38
C ALA A 160 0.03 13.96 -3.62
N LEU A 161 1.35 13.86 -3.38
CA LEU A 161 1.94 12.79 -2.58
C LEU A 161 1.47 12.85 -1.12
N ASP A 162 1.48 14.04 -0.50
CA ASP A 162 1.01 14.24 0.88
C ASP A 162 -0.48 13.89 1.02
N ALA A 163 -1.28 14.22 0.00
CA ALA A 163 -2.72 13.94 0.00
C ALA A 163 -3.05 12.44 -0.07
N VAL A 164 -2.14 11.58 -0.56
CA VAL A 164 -2.43 10.14 -0.72
C VAL A 164 -1.61 9.24 0.18
N ARG A 165 -0.46 9.69 0.68
CA ARG A 165 0.51 8.85 1.39
C ARG A 165 -0.07 8.10 2.59
N PHE A 166 -1.03 8.71 3.28
CA PHE A 166 -1.68 8.09 4.43
C PHE A 166 -2.50 6.85 4.07
N ALA A 167 -2.94 6.70 2.83
CA ALA A 167 -3.79 5.59 2.37
C ALA A 167 -2.99 4.38 1.86
N ALA A 168 -1.66 4.46 1.78
CA ALA A 168 -0.82 3.33 1.40
C ALA A 168 -0.84 2.24 2.49
N GLY A 169 -0.99 0.99 2.06
CA GLY A 169 -0.98 -0.17 2.95
C GLY A 169 0.42 -0.48 3.49
N THR A 170 0.46 -1.23 4.57
CA THR A 170 1.69 -1.76 5.17
C THR A 170 1.70 -3.29 5.22
N ASP A 171 0.68 -3.91 4.63
CA ASP A 171 0.49 -5.36 4.61
C ASP A 171 1.57 -6.01 3.70
N PRO A 172 2.51 -6.79 4.27
CA PRO A 172 3.54 -7.45 3.49
C PRO A 172 2.97 -8.51 2.53
N ASP A 173 1.75 -8.99 2.77
CA ASP A 173 1.06 -9.92 1.89
C ASP A 173 0.51 -9.26 0.61
N LEU A 174 0.43 -7.93 0.59
CA LEU A 174 -0.09 -7.13 -0.51
C LEU A 174 0.91 -6.02 -0.89
N PRO A 175 2.10 -6.37 -1.41
CA PRO A 175 3.18 -5.42 -1.69
C PRO A 175 2.78 -4.31 -2.68
N VAL A 176 1.84 -4.59 -3.59
CA VAL A 176 1.28 -3.59 -4.52
C VAL A 176 0.54 -2.46 -3.81
N LEU A 177 -0.09 -2.76 -2.67
CA LEU A 177 -0.79 -1.78 -1.83
C LEU A 177 0.18 -1.01 -0.92
N GLY A 178 1.38 -1.54 -0.71
CA GLY A 178 2.51 -0.82 -0.10
C GLY A 178 3.17 0.21 -1.01
N GLY A 179 2.64 0.42 -2.21
CA GLY A 179 3.06 1.44 -3.16
C GLY A 179 1.99 2.48 -3.46
N VAL A 180 2.42 3.51 -4.17
CA VAL A 180 1.61 4.60 -4.68
C VAL A 180 1.56 4.47 -6.20
N LEU A 181 0.37 4.30 -6.75
CA LEU A 181 0.16 4.26 -8.19
C LEU A 181 0.33 5.66 -8.78
N PHE A 182 1.17 5.75 -9.81
CA PHE A 182 1.29 6.89 -10.70
C PHE A 182 0.60 6.51 -12.02
N ASP A 183 -0.52 7.17 -12.31
CA ASP A 183 -1.30 7.00 -13.52
C ASP A 183 -1.15 8.26 -14.38
N ILE A 184 -0.36 8.12 -15.45
CA ILE A 184 0.02 9.19 -16.36
C ILE A 184 -0.85 9.11 -17.61
N GLU A 185 -1.63 10.15 -17.86
CA GLU A 185 -2.51 10.25 -19.03
C GLU A 185 -2.61 11.70 -19.50
N GLY A 186 -2.13 11.97 -20.71
CA GLY A 186 -2.12 13.32 -21.28
C GLY A 186 -1.37 14.33 -20.39
N ASP A 187 -2.08 15.38 -19.96
CA ASP A 187 -1.57 16.47 -19.14
C ASP A 187 -1.76 16.25 -17.63
N ALA A 188 -2.09 15.03 -17.21
CA ALA A 188 -2.40 14.70 -15.83
C ALA A 188 -1.53 13.56 -15.31
N LEU A 189 -0.93 13.80 -14.15
CA LEU A 189 -0.40 12.76 -13.28
C LEU A 189 -1.40 12.55 -12.14
N ARG A 190 -2.07 11.40 -12.11
CA ARG A 190 -2.87 10.98 -10.97
C ARG A 190 -2.03 10.11 -10.05
N VAL A 191 -2.07 10.43 -8.77
CA VAL A 191 -1.38 9.70 -7.72
C VAL A 191 -2.45 9.03 -6.86
N VAL A 192 -2.32 7.72 -6.63
CA VAL A 192 -3.35 6.93 -5.93
C VAL A 192 -2.70 5.99 -4.92
N ALA A 193 -3.26 5.90 -3.72
CA ALA A 193 -2.86 4.92 -2.71
C ALA A 193 -4.10 4.28 -2.06
N THR A 194 -3.98 3.01 -1.69
CA THR A 194 -5.06 2.26 -1.02
C THR A 194 -4.53 1.10 -0.19
N ASP A 195 -5.23 0.76 0.88
CA ASP A 195 -4.93 -0.34 1.80
C ASP A 195 -6.10 -1.34 1.94
N ARG A 196 -7.02 -1.35 0.95
CA ARG A 196 -8.32 -2.06 0.90
C ARG A 196 -9.44 -1.44 1.73
N TYR A 197 -9.12 -0.70 2.79
CA TYR A 197 -10.13 -0.10 3.69
C TYR A 197 -10.32 1.38 3.41
N ARG A 198 -9.34 2.03 2.80
CA ARG A 198 -9.41 3.40 2.31
C ARG A 198 -8.68 3.55 0.99
N MET A 199 -9.00 4.63 0.29
CA MET A 199 -8.31 5.03 -0.93
C MET A 199 -8.16 6.55 -0.94
N ALA A 200 -7.05 7.05 -1.43
CA ALA A 200 -6.86 8.47 -1.66
C ALA A 200 -6.36 8.68 -3.10
N VAL A 201 -6.92 9.68 -3.76
CA VAL A 201 -6.61 10.06 -5.14
C VAL A 201 -6.30 11.55 -5.14
N ALA A 202 -5.19 11.92 -5.77
CA ALA A 202 -4.83 13.31 -6.01
C ALA A 202 -4.33 13.49 -7.45
N ARG A 203 -4.47 14.70 -7.98
CA ARG A 203 -4.03 15.07 -9.33
C ARG A 203 -2.97 16.16 -9.26
N ALA A 204 -1.90 15.98 -10.03
CA ALA A 204 -0.94 17.02 -10.36
C ALA A 204 -0.97 17.29 -11.87
N GLY A 205 -0.83 18.56 -12.25
CA GLY A 205 -0.68 18.95 -13.66
C GLY A 205 0.67 18.50 -14.19
N ALA A 206 0.67 17.82 -15.32
CA ALA A 206 1.87 17.31 -15.99
C ALA A 206 1.95 17.85 -17.41
N SER A 207 3.18 17.99 -17.92
CA SER A 207 3.44 18.39 -19.30
C SER A 207 4.54 17.52 -19.91
N GLY A 208 4.60 17.44 -21.24
CA GLY A 208 5.66 16.69 -21.94
C GLY A 208 5.33 15.23 -22.27
N HIS A 209 4.19 14.69 -21.80
CA HIS A 209 3.72 13.36 -22.21
C HIS A 209 2.58 13.45 -23.23
N GLY A 210 2.84 12.99 -24.45
CA GLY A 210 1.83 12.85 -25.52
C GLY A 210 1.55 11.40 -25.92
N GLY A 211 2.09 10.44 -25.17
CA GLY A 211 2.01 9.00 -25.47
C GLY A 211 0.76 8.32 -24.89
N PRO A 212 0.65 6.99 -25.03
CA PRO A 212 -0.42 6.22 -24.40
C PRO A 212 -0.37 6.34 -22.88
N ARG A 213 -1.48 6.00 -22.22
CA ARG A 213 -1.58 5.95 -20.76
C ARG A 213 -0.53 4.99 -20.18
N VAL A 214 0.17 5.43 -19.13
CA VAL A 214 1.16 4.61 -18.43
C VAL A 214 0.84 4.55 -16.94
N GLN A 215 0.89 3.34 -16.38
CA GLN A 215 0.64 3.09 -14.96
C GLN A 215 1.87 2.43 -14.35
N VAL A 216 2.37 3.00 -13.26
CA VAL A 216 3.48 2.40 -12.49
C VAL A 216 3.21 2.51 -10.99
N VAL A 217 3.59 1.49 -10.23
CA VAL A 217 3.44 1.48 -8.78
C VAL A 217 4.77 1.80 -8.13
N VAL A 218 4.87 2.98 -7.52
CA VAL A 218 6.06 3.48 -6.85
C VAL A 218 6.04 3.01 -5.39
N PRO A 219 7.03 2.22 -4.91
CA PRO A 219 7.06 1.79 -3.52
C PRO A 219 7.01 2.98 -2.54
N SER A 220 6.30 2.85 -1.41
CA SER A 220 6.16 3.95 -0.44
C SER A 220 7.50 4.58 0.00
N PRO A 221 8.59 3.82 0.27
CA PRO A 221 9.88 4.42 0.60
C PRO A 221 10.45 5.29 -0.52
N LEU A 222 10.21 4.93 -1.78
CA LEU A 222 10.64 5.71 -2.93
C LEU A 222 9.76 6.95 -3.12
N ALA A 223 8.45 6.82 -2.91
CA ALA A 223 7.54 7.96 -2.91
C ALA A 223 7.87 8.96 -1.79
N ASP A 224 8.26 8.49 -0.61
CA ASP A 224 8.72 9.32 0.52
C ASP A 224 10.04 10.03 0.18
N ALA A 225 10.99 9.33 -0.45
CA ALA A 225 12.23 9.93 -0.94
C ALA A 225 11.97 10.98 -2.03
N MET A 226 11.03 10.72 -2.95
CA MET A 226 10.58 11.69 -3.95
C MET A 226 10.01 12.92 -3.26
N ARG A 227 9.10 12.74 -2.31
CA ARG A 227 8.49 13.83 -1.54
C ARG A 227 9.52 14.69 -0.80
N ALA A 228 10.58 14.09 -0.26
CA ALA A 228 11.67 14.78 0.43
C ALA A 228 12.64 15.55 -0.51
N LEU A 229 12.61 15.24 -1.82
CA LEU A 229 13.35 16.00 -2.83
C LEU A 229 12.61 17.26 -3.27
N LEU A 230 11.27 17.21 -3.26
CA LEU A 230 10.42 18.31 -3.70
C LEU A 230 10.59 19.50 -2.75
N SER A 231 11.12 20.58 -3.30
CA SER A 231 11.39 21.87 -2.64
C SER A 231 10.68 22.98 -3.43
N ASP A 232 10.54 24.17 -2.84
CA ASP A 232 9.77 25.23 -3.49
C ASP A 232 10.40 25.75 -4.80
N GLY A 233 9.54 25.90 -5.82
CA GLY A 233 9.73 26.87 -6.91
C GLY A 233 10.08 26.31 -8.29
N ALA A 234 10.84 25.21 -8.39
CA ALA A 234 11.28 24.69 -9.69
C ALA A 234 10.43 23.48 -10.16
N PRO A 235 10.09 23.39 -11.45
CA PRO A 235 9.47 22.19 -11.99
C PRO A 235 10.45 21.00 -11.93
N VAL A 236 9.91 19.80 -11.74
CA VAL A 236 10.67 18.55 -11.63
C VAL A 236 10.42 17.67 -12.85
N SER A 237 11.44 16.90 -13.22
CA SER A 237 11.40 15.94 -14.32
C SER A 237 11.15 14.54 -13.74
N LEU A 238 10.06 13.90 -14.15
CA LEU A 238 9.74 12.53 -13.81
C LEU A 238 9.95 11.67 -15.07
N ALA A 239 10.74 10.62 -14.95
CA ALA A 239 11.00 9.66 -16.01
C ALA A 239 10.65 8.24 -15.57
N VAL A 240 10.03 7.47 -16.46
CA VAL A 240 9.72 6.06 -16.29
C VAL A 240 10.35 5.29 -17.44
N ASP A 241 11.24 4.37 -17.12
CA ASP A 241 11.99 3.57 -18.09
C ASP A 241 12.15 2.13 -17.59
N GLY A 242 11.64 1.15 -18.35
CA GLY A 242 11.85 -0.27 -18.03
C GLY A 242 11.43 -0.69 -16.61
N GLY A 243 10.37 -0.10 -16.04
CA GLY A 243 9.93 -0.34 -14.66
C GLY A 243 10.71 0.44 -13.59
N ARG A 244 11.73 1.22 -13.96
CA ARG A 244 12.41 2.16 -13.07
C ARG A 244 11.77 3.54 -13.18
N VAL A 245 11.45 4.13 -12.03
CA VAL A 245 11.00 5.53 -11.96
C VAL A 245 12.12 6.40 -11.41
N THR A 246 12.32 7.57 -12.01
CA THR A 246 13.33 8.56 -11.65
C THR A 246 12.68 9.93 -11.51
N LEU A 247 12.94 10.62 -10.41
CA LEU A 247 12.53 12.01 -10.18
C LEU A 247 13.78 12.88 -10.06
N GLU A 248 13.88 13.89 -10.91
CA GLU A 248 14.98 14.86 -10.99
C GLU A 248 14.46 16.24 -10.57
N ALA A 249 15.10 16.83 -9.56
CA ALA A 249 14.82 18.16 -9.03
C ALA A 249 16.13 18.97 -8.98
N GLY A 250 16.42 19.69 -10.07
CA GLY A 250 17.67 20.43 -10.20
C GLY A 250 18.89 19.51 -10.26
N ASP A 251 19.78 19.61 -9.27
CA ASP A 251 20.98 18.77 -9.11
C ASP A 251 20.74 17.50 -8.28
N ARG A 252 19.56 17.35 -7.69
CA ARG A 252 19.18 16.20 -6.85
C ARG A 252 18.30 15.25 -7.65
N GLN A 253 18.47 13.95 -7.43
CA GLN A 253 17.61 12.92 -8.01
C GLN A 253 17.36 11.76 -7.04
N THR A 254 16.22 11.10 -7.19
CA THR A 254 15.97 9.76 -6.62
C THR A 254 15.45 8.86 -7.72
N ALA A 255 15.77 7.58 -7.61
CA ALA A 255 15.26 6.58 -8.53
C ALA A 255 15.17 5.22 -7.87
N GLY A 256 14.24 4.40 -8.33
CA GLY A 256 14.07 3.05 -7.82
C GLY A 256 13.16 2.21 -8.70
N GLN A 257 13.06 0.93 -8.35
CA GLN A 257 12.24 -0.02 -9.08
C GLN A 257 10.78 0.11 -8.68
N CYS A 258 9.90 0.08 -9.67
CA CYS A 258 8.46 -0.02 -9.45
C CYS A 258 8.10 -1.43 -9.00
N VAL A 259 6.96 -1.55 -8.34
CA VAL A 259 6.38 -2.86 -8.01
C VAL A 259 5.79 -3.46 -9.28
N ASP A 260 6.23 -4.67 -9.62
CA ASP A 260 5.76 -5.42 -10.80
C ASP A 260 4.45 -6.16 -10.51
N HIS A 261 3.40 -5.41 -10.18
CA HIS A 261 2.08 -5.93 -9.88
C HIS A 261 0.98 -4.95 -10.33
N ASP A 262 -0.14 -5.51 -10.78
CA ASP A 262 -1.30 -4.71 -11.19
C ASP A 262 -1.96 -4.04 -9.98
N PHE A 263 -2.04 -2.71 -10.04
CA PHE A 263 -2.77 -1.93 -9.04
C PHE A 263 -4.29 -2.06 -9.26
N PRO A 264 -5.12 -2.11 -8.20
CA PRO A 264 -6.57 -2.18 -8.33
C PRO A 264 -7.16 -1.08 -9.23
N ASP A 265 -8.21 -1.42 -10.00
CA ASP A 265 -8.91 -0.47 -10.88
C ASP A 265 -9.71 0.57 -10.09
N TYR A 266 -9.02 1.65 -9.68
CA TYR A 266 -9.56 2.74 -8.89
C TYR A 266 -10.61 3.57 -9.64
N ARG A 267 -10.62 3.58 -10.98
CA ARG A 267 -11.52 4.44 -11.79
C ARG A 267 -12.98 4.08 -11.59
N ARG A 268 -13.27 2.81 -11.27
CA ARG A 268 -14.62 2.35 -10.90
C ARG A 268 -15.13 3.01 -9.61
N LEU A 269 -14.22 3.39 -8.71
CA LEU A 269 -14.52 3.99 -7.41
C LEU A 269 -14.58 5.52 -7.46
N VAL A 270 -14.08 6.16 -8.52
CA VAL A 270 -14.16 7.62 -8.72
C VAL A 270 -15.61 8.06 -8.95
N ARG A 271 -16.42 7.22 -9.61
CA ARG A 271 -17.82 7.50 -9.97
C ARG A 271 -18.80 6.83 -9.01
N LEU A 272 -18.76 7.21 -7.74
CA LEU A 272 -19.80 6.79 -6.80
C LEU A 272 -21.15 7.45 -7.18
N PRO A 273 -22.28 6.73 -7.11
CA PRO A 273 -23.59 7.32 -7.32
C PRO A 273 -23.83 8.45 -6.33
N ALA A 274 -24.54 9.50 -6.76
CA ALA A 274 -24.81 10.67 -5.94
C ALA A 274 -25.49 10.26 -4.61
N GLY A 275 -24.76 10.42 -3.52
CA GLY A 275 -25.25 10.25 -2.17
C GLY A 275 -25.74 11.57 -1.55
N ARG A 276 -26.05 11.54 -0.25
CA ARG A 276 -26.27 12.77 0.51
C ARG A 276 -24.94 13.49 0.67
N ARG A 277 -24.88 14.76 0.26
CA ARG A 277 -23.69 15.61 0.42
C ARG A 277 -23.88 16.48 1.66
N ALA A 278 -22.86 16.54 2.51
CA ALA A 278 -22.83 17.42 3.66
C ALA A 278 -21.54 18.23 3.63
N LEU A 279 -21.67 19.55 3.80
CA LEU A 279 -20.53 20.44 3.88
C LEU A 279 -20.11 20.58 5.33
N VAL A 280 -18.83 20.36 5.61
CA VAL A 280 -18.28 20.48 6.96
C VAL A 280 -17.18 21.52 7.00
N ASP A 281 -17.10 22.21 8.14
CA ASP A 281 -15.91 22.96 8.54
C ASP A 281 -14.87 21.98 9.07
N VAL A 282 -13.65 22.01 8.53
CA VAL A 282 -12.62 21.00 8.83
C VAL A 282 -12.17 21.09 10.28
N ALA A 283 -11.99 22.31 10.81
CA ALA A 283 -11.52 22.50 12.17
C ALA A 283 -12.58 22.04 13.18
N ALA A 284 -13.82 22.52 13.02
CA ALA A 284 -14.92 22.16 13.92
C ALA A 284 -15.25 20.65 13.84
N PHE A 285 -15.23 20.07 12.63
CA PHE A 285 -15.52 18.64 12.46
C PHE A 285 -14.41 17.76 13.01
N ARG A 286 -13.14 18.17 12.85
CA ARG A 286 -12.00 17.50 13.48
C ARG A 286 -12.11 17.52 15.01
N GLU A 287 -12.41 18.68 15.59
CA GLU A 287 -12.61 18.81 17.04
C GLU A 287 -13.77 17.92 17.52
N ALA A 288 -14.87 17.87 16.77
CA ALA A 288 -16.00 16.99 17.07
C ALA A 288 -15.64 15.49 16.98
N LEU A 289 -14.72 15.10 16.10
CA LEU A 289 -14.25 13.71 16.03
C LEU A 289 -13.29 13.36 17.17
N GLU A 290 -12.39 14.29 17.53
CA GLU A 290 -11.39 14.10 18.58
C GLU A 290 -12.02 14.12 19.99
N SER A 291 -13.03 14.95 20.23
CA SER A 291 -13.74 15.05 21.52
C SER A 291 -15.03 14.23 21.60
N GLY A 292 -15.56 13.79 20.45
CA GLY A 292 -16.84 13.10 20.34
C GLY A 292 -16.79 11.61 20.70
N PRO A 293 -17.95 10.96 20.75
CA PRO A 293 -18.09 9.60 21.24
C PRO A 293 -17.38 8.57 20.38
N VAL A 294 -16.68 7.62 21.02
CA VAL A 294 -15.93 6.54 20.37
C VAL A 294 -16.67 5.22 20.55
N ARG A 295 -16.92 4.50 19.45
CA ARG A 295 -17.34 3.10 19.51
C ARG A 295 -16.12 2.21 19.29
N ALA A 296 -15.89 1.25 20.17
CA ALA A 296 -14.88 0.23 19.93
C ALA A 296 -15.34 -0.63 18.74
N GLY A 297 -14.56 -0.62 17.66
CA GLY A 297 -14.76 -1.54 16.56
C GLY A 297 -14.36 -2.93 17.00
N GLU A 298 -15.26 -3.90 16.82
CA GLU A 298 -14.91 -5.30 17.03
C GLU A 298 -13.74 -5.67 16.14
N ALA A 299 -12.71 -6.27 16.73
CA ALA A 299 -11.54 -6.71 16.01
C ALA A 299 -11.98 -7.68 14.92
N ARG A 300 -11.90 -7.26 13.65
CA ARG A 300 -12.15 -8.17 12.54
C ARG A 300 -11.18 -9.34 12.66
N GLU A 301 -11.73 -10.55 12.54
CA GLU A 301 -11.10 -11.86 12.77
C GLU A 301 -9.74 -12.08 12.04
N GLN A 302 -9.36 -11.22 11.09
CA GLN A 302 -8.16 -11.34 10.28
C GLN A 302 -6.99 -10.43 10.69
N GLU A 303 -7.20 -9.37 11.49
CA GLU A 303 -6.11 -8.45 11.87
C GLU A 303 -5.99 -8.21 13.38
N GLY A 304 -6.98 -8.56 14.21
CA GLY A 304 -6.88 -8.49 15.67
C GLY A 304 -6.72 -7.07 16.25
N VAL A 305 -6.74 -6.04 15.40
CA VAL A 305 -6.67 -4.64 15.82
C VAL A 305 -8.10 -4.13 16.01
N SER A 306 -8.51 -3.90 17.25
CA SER A 306 -9.71 -3.09 17.52
C SER A 306 -9.43 -1.69 17.02
N CYS A 307 -10.31 -1.15 16.18
CA CYS A 307 -10.19 0.22 15.70
C CYS A 307 -11.28 1.09 16.31
N ASP A 308 -10.93 2.33 16.66
CA ASP A 308 -11.90 3.29 17.13
C ASP A 308 -12.80 3.71 15.96
N LEU A 309 -14.10 3.56 16.14
CA LEU A 309 -15.11 3.94 15.16
C LEU A 309 -15.74 5.28 15.52
N SER A 310 -15.97 6.09 14.49
CA SER A 310 -16.85 7.26 14.55
C SER A 310 -18.14 6.93 13.80
N VAL A 311 -19.28 7.03 14.48
CA VAL A 311 -20.60 6.86 13.87
C VAL A 311 -21.09 8.22 13.41
N LEU A 312 -21.21 8.38 12.10
CA LEU A 312 -21.61 9.63 11.46
C LEU A 312 -23.09 9.58 11.06
N LYS A 313 -23.81 10.66 11.34
CA LYS A 313 -25.18 10.89 10.90
C LYS A 313 -25.27 12.24 10.19
N VAL A 314 -26.02 12.27 9.09
CA VAL A 314 -26.37 13.51 8.39
C VAL A 314 -27.75 13.92 8.86
N THR A 315 -27.86 15.09 9.50
CA THR A 315 -29.14 15.65 9.96
C THR A 315 -29.98 16.16 8.79
N ALA A 316 -31.27 16.39 9.02
CA ALA A 316 -32.17 16.94 8.00
C ALA A 316 -31.71 18.30 7.45
N ASP A 317 -30.99 19.07 8.28
CA ASP A 317 -30.43 20.38 7.93
C ASP A 317 -29.09 20.27 7.16
N GLY A 318 -28.64 19.06 6.85
CA GLY A 318 -27.42 18.80 6.07
C GLY A 318 -26.12 18.89 6.87
N ALA A 319 -26.19 18.95 8.20
CA ALA A 319 -25.01 18.92 9.07
C ALA A 319 -24.59 17.47 9.40
N VAL A 320 -23.28 17.25 9.57
CA VAL A 320 -22.74 15.95 10.01
C VAL A 320 -22.51 15.99 11.51
N THR A 321 -23.05 15.01 12.23
CA THR A 321 -22.85 14.85 13.68
C THR A 321 -22.22 13.49 13.98
N VAL A 322 -21.35 13.48 14.99
CA VAL A 322 -20.78 12.25 15.57
C VAL A 322 -21.72 11.78 16.69
N CYS A 323 -22.28 10.58 16.56
CA CYS A 323 -23.34 10.10 17.44
C CYS A 323 -22.86 9.00 18.40
N GLU A 324 -23.48 8.95 19.59
CA GLU A 324 -23.40 7.81 20.50
C GLU A 324 -24.22 6.62 19.98
N ASP A 325 -23.87 5.44 20.50
CA ASP A 325 -24.53 4.18 20.17
C ASP A 325 -25.94 4.15 20.76
N GLY A 326 -26.95 3.81 19.94
CA GLY A 326 -28.34 3.66 20.38
C GLY A 326 -29.38 4.65 19.84
N ASP A 327 -29.02 5.58 18.95
CA ASP A 327 -30.02 6.36 18.19
C ASP A 327 -30.50 5.47 16.99
N ASP A 328 -31.79 5.23 16.82
CA ASP A 328 -32.33 4.20 15.89
C ASP A 328 -32.50 4.77 14.47
N ASP A 329 -31.39 5.27 13.92
CA ASP A 329 -31.40 5.89 12.59
C ASP A 329 -30.72 4.99 11.56
N ARG A 330 -31.51 4.49 10.60
CA ARG A 330 -31.09 3.60 9.50
C ARG A 330 -30.09 4.22 8.52
N HIS A 331 -29.73 5.47 8.74
CA HIS A 331 -28.93 6.31 7.86
C HIS A 331 -27.53 6.63 8.40
N ARG A 332 -27.06 5.89 9.41
CA ARG A 332 -25.72 6.00 9.99
C ARG A 332 -24.66 5.37 9.10
N VAL A 333 -23.47 5.92 9.19
CA VAL A 333 -22.26 5.36 8.58
C VAL A 333 -21.17 5.32 9.65
N ALA A 334 -20.71 4.12 9.99
CA ALA A 334 -19.58 3.95 10.89
C ALA A 334 -18.29 3.84 10.09
N VAL A 335 -17.27 4.61 10.46
CA VAL A 335 -15.95 4.58 9.83
C VAL A 335 -14.85 4.54 10.88
N ASN A 336 -13.69 4.03 10.51
CA ASN A 336 -12.50 4.12 11.35
C ASN A 336 -12.14 5.60 11.58
N ARG A 337 -12.09 6.02 12.86
CA ARG A 337 -11.82 7.38 13.31
C ARG A 337 -10.44 7.86 12.86
N GLU A 338 -9.41 7.05 13.02
CA GLU A 338 -8.04 7.38 12.64
C GLU A 338 -7.97 7.68 11.14
N PHE A 339 -8.61 6.84 10.32
CA PHE A 339 -8.60 7.02 8.87
C PHE A 339 -9.35 8.28 8.43
N LEU A 340 -10.43 8.62 9.12
CA LEU A 340 -11.16 9.86 8.91
C LEU A 340 -10.31 11.09 9.28
N LEU A 341 -9.64 11.07 10.43
CA LEU A 341 -8.74 12.15 10.85
C LEU A 341 -7.57 12.32 9.88
N HIS A 342 -6.99 11.22 9.37
CA HIS A 342 -5.95 11.30 8.34
C HIS A 342 -6.47 11.91 7.03
N ALA A 343 -7.67 11.55 6.59
CA ALA A 343 -8.27 12.13 5.40
C ALA A 343 -8.56 13.63 5.56
N LEU A 344 -8.97 14.08 6.75
CA LEU A 344 -9.14 15.50 7.06
C LEU A 344 -7.79 16.23 7.10
N ALA A 345 -6.76 15.64 7.69
CA ALA A 345 -5.41 16.22 7.71
C ALA A 345 -4.81 16.34 6.28
N ALA A 346 -5.03 15.33 5.44
CA ALA A 346 -4.57 15.29 4.06
C ALA A 346 -5.24 16.34 3.16
N ALA A 347 -6.40 16.86 3.55
CA ALA A 347 -7.03 17.99 2.87
C ALA A 347 -6.27 19.32 3.04
N GLY A 348 -5.27 19.38 3.95
CA GLY A 348 -4.44 20.55 4.18
C GLY A 348 -5.15 21.68 4.92
N ALA A 349 -4.65 22.92 4.77
CA ALA A 349 -5.16 24.13 5.44
C ALA A 349 -6.50 24.65 4.87
N ARG A 350 -7.40 23.75 4.48
CA ARG A 350 -8.70 24.11 3.90
C ARG A 350 -9.75 24.18 4.99
N ASP A 351 -10.56 25.22 4.94
CA ASP A 351 -11.60 25.43 5.95
C ASP A 351 -12.80 24.51 5.73
N ARG A 352 -13.08 24.08 4.50
CA ARG A 352 -14.30 23.34 4.15
C ARG A 352 -14.07 22.12 3.27
N LEU A 353 -14.80 21.05 3.56
CA LEU A 353 -14.85 19.81 2.78
C LEU A 353 -16.28 19.35 2.55
N VAL A 354 -16.46 18.51 1.53
CA VAL A 354 -17.74 17.85 1.23
C VAL A 354 -17.62 16.38 1.55
N LEU A 355 -18.44 15.90 2.48
CA LEU A 355 -18.64 14.47 2.71
C LEU A 355 -19.83 13.97 1.90
N GLU A 356 -19.64 12.90 1.15
CA GLU A 356 -20.67 12.24 0.35
C GLU A 356 -20.98 10.87 0.95
N PHE A 357 -22.20 10.74 1.46
CA PHE A 357 -22.70 9.55 2.12
C PHE A 357 -23.59 8.76 1.18
N GLY A 358 -23.18 7.53 0.86
CA GLY A 358 -24.03 6.56 0.17
C GLY A 358 -24.96 5.80 1.13
N ALA A 359 -25.32 4.58 0.75
CA ALA A 359 -25.95 3.62 1.67
C ALA A 359 -25.02 3.30 2.86
N PRO A 360 -25.51 2.75 3.98
CA PRO A 360 -24.68 2.41 5.15
C PRO A 360 -23.47 1.49 4.85
N THR A 361 -23.56 0.68 3.79
CA THR A 361 -22.49 -0.20 3.32
C THR A 361 -21.67 0.38 2.16
N ALA A 362 -22.01 1.57 1.68
CA ALA A 362 -21.30 2.24 0.58
C ALA A 362 -20.14 3.09 1.13
N PRO A 363 -19.05 3.26 0.34
CA PRO A 363 -17.93 4.08 0.75
C PRO A 363 -18.35 5.53 1.07
N LEU A 364 -17.75 6.09 2.12
CA LEU A 364 -17.81 7.51 2.43
C LEU A 364 -16.78 8.24 1.56
N ALA A 365 -17.22 9.18 0.72
CA ALA A 365 -16.30 10.02 -0.04
C ALA A 365 -16.06 11.36 0.66
N ILE A 366 -14.82 11.81 0.69
CA ILE A 366 -14.40 13.10 1.23
C ILE A 366 -13.76 13.85 0.08
N ARG A 367 -14.45 14.87 -0.40
CA ARG A 367 -14.03 15.68 -1.55
C ARG A 367 -13.68 17.08 -1.13
N ARG A 368 -12.77 17.68 -1.90
CA ARG A 368 -12.47 19.10 -1.77
C ARG A 368 -13.51 19.93 -2.52
N THR A 369 -13.77 21.14 -2.03
CA THR A 369 -14.70 22.08 -2.68
C THR A 369 -14.11 22.74 -3.93
N ASP A 370 -12.78 22.78 -4.05
CA ASP A 370 -12.04 23.43 -5.12
C ASP A 370 -11.73 22.49 -6.31
N THR A 371 -11.62 21.19 -6.05
CA THR A 371 -11.14 20.18 -6.99
C THR A 371 -11.85 18.85 -6.79
N GLU A 372 -12.68 18.45 -7.76
CA GLU A 372 -13.38 17.16 -7.69
C GLU A 372 -12.47 15.95 -7.95
N ASP A 373 -11.32 16.18 -8.61
CA ASP A 373 -10.33 15.17 -8.97
C ASP A 373 -9.46 14.70 -7.79
N THR A 374 -9.52 15.40 -6.65
CA THR A 374 -8.81 15.01 -5.41
C THR A 374 -9.83 14.62 -4.35
N PHE A 375 -9.79 13.36 -3.92
CA PHE A 375 -10.75 12.83 -2.97
C PHE A 375 -10.19 11.63 -2.21
N SER A 376 -10.75 11.41 -1.03
CA SER A 376 -10.49 10.24 -0.19
C SER A 376 -11.76 9.41 -0.05
N LEU A 377 -11.64 8.09 -0.08
CA LEU A 377 -12.72 7.15 0.20
C LEU A 377 -12.40 6.35 1.44
N LEU A 378 -13.38 6.17 2.31
CA LEU A 378 -13.30 5.31 3.48
C LEU A 378 -14.39 4.24 3.38
N MET A 379 -14.00 2.98 3.53
CA MET A 379 -14.95 1.87 3.59
C MET A 379 -15.67 1.88 4.94
N PRO A 380 -17.01 1.78 4.96
CA PRO A 380 -17.74 1.72 6.21
C PRO A 380 -17.50 0.39 6.93
N VAL A 381 -17.60 0.44 8.25
CA VAL A 381 -17.66 -0.73 9.12
C VAL A 381 -19.13 -1.05 9.35
N ARG A 382 -19.50 -2.32 9.16
CA ARG A 382 -20.86 -2.77 9.49
C ARG A 382 -21.01 -2.73 11.00
N LEU A 383 -22.04 -2.03 11.47
CA LEU A 383 -22.49 -2.14 12.84
C LEU A 383 -23.35 -3.40 12.91
N GLU A 384 -23.07 -4.28 13.86
CA GLU A 384 -24.04 -5.29 14.28
C GLU A 384 -24.98 -4.60 15.27
N ASP A 385 -26.28 -4.61 14.95
CA ASP A 385 -27.36 -4.08 15.78
C ASP A 385 -27.74 -5.09 16.89
#